data_AF-A0A940PHT8-F1
#
_entry.id   AF-A0A940PHT8-F1
#
_cell.length_a   1.000
_cell.length_b   1.000
_cell.length_c   1.000
_cell.angle_alpha   90.00
_cell.angle_beta   90.00
_cell.angle_gamma   90.00
#
_symmetry.space_group_name_H-M   'P 1'
#
loop_
_entity.id
_entity.type
_entity.pdbx_description
1 polymer ?
#
loop_
_entity_poly.entity_id
_entity_poly.type
_entity_poly.pdbx_seq_one_letter_code
_entity_poly.pdbx_strand_id
1 'polypeptide(L)'
;MKKKLIVLLLSATVTLTAVPFQALAFSTDAQKIQIVKSVNFREQPSTSGTRIRYLKPGELLDPISVHNENWLKVRDASGKTGYVSSSSAYVQMTTVQVKTESNASIRKSVSFRTGPSTGESRIRYLREGESVLILEKVNAYWYKIQDTNDHIGYVSTHSQYIETHFESTQEPEEELFQSAPNATIVSSVSFRTTPSADAPRIRYIQKGEMLLVLDKPNDHWYNVQDKNGTIGYVSTSSKYISTTYVEPYKQLPQTIAAQKVIDAGKNYLGVPYEFSSNRSDTSTFDCSDFVRQSYIDGVGQILPGDSRSQGSYVKSVGKTSSDWHNLKPGDLLFFMSYKGSNASNYTSIDKSTEKITHVGIYLGDGQILHTYSVDSGGVRIDHLAGTPWEYRFLFGGSTY
;
A
#
# COMPACT_ATOMS: atom_id res chain seq x y z
N MET A 1 14.37 -75.14 0.76
CA MET A 1 15.31 -75.61 1.80
C MET A 1 14.99 -74.89 3.10
N LYS A 2 14.77 -75.68 4.15
CA LYS A 2 14.50 -75.25 5.53
C LYS A 2 15.71 -74.51 6.14
N LYS A 3 15.44 -73.61 7.11
CA LYS A 3 16.15 -73.46 8.41
C LYS A 3 15.39 -72.40 9.25
N LYS A 4 14.57 -72.83 10.23
CA LYS A 4 14.81 -72.89 11.70
C LYS A 4 15.06 -71.49 12.31
N LEU A 5 14.09 -70.88 13.00
CA LEU A 5 13.69 -71.05 14.42
C LEU A 5 14.76 -70.62 15.41
N ILE A 6 14.57 -69.47 16.09
CA ILE A 6 15.08 -69.21 17.45
C ILE A 6 13.99 -68.46 18.22
N VAL A 7 13.44 -69.16 19.22
CA VAL A 7 12.74 -68.58 20.37
C VAL A 7 13.83 -68.15 21.36
N LEU A 8 13.76 -66.91 21.87
CA LEU A 8 14.50 -66.52 23.06
C LEU A 8 13.52 -65.79 23.99
N LEU A 9 13.15 -66.46 25.09
CA LEU A 9 12.60 -65.80 26.26
C LEU A 9 13.73 -64.97 26.90
N LEU A 10 13.50 -63.68 27.10
CA LEU A 10 14.20 -62.90 28.12
C LEU A 10 13.16 -62.15 28.97
N SER A 11 12.99 -62.61 30.20
CA SER A 11 12.38 -61.86 31.28
C SER A 11 13.29 -60.67 31.63
N ALA A 12 12.79 -59.45 31.52
CA ALA A 12 13.44 -58.27 32.05
C ALA A 12 12.42 -57.48 32.88
N THR A 13 12.59 -57.57 34.20
CA THR A 13 12.04 -56.60 35.16
C THR A 13 12.55 -55.21 34.80
N VAL A 14 11.65 -54.31 34.41
CA VAL A 14 11.96 -52.89 34.20
C VAL A 14 11.68 -52.15 35.50
N THR A 15 12.75 -51.78 36.19
CA THR A 15 12.73 -50.71 37.18
C THR A 15 12.38 -49.40 36.47
N LEU A 16 11.35 -48.69 36.96
CA LEU A 16 11.05 -47.33 36.49
C LEU A 16 12.17 -46.40 36.94
N THR A 17 13.19 -46.25 36.10
CA THR A 17 14.02 -45.05 36.12
C THR A 17 13.40 -44.07 35.14
N ALA A 18 13.15 -42.84 35.61
CA ALA A 18 12.73 -41.75 34.76
C ALA A 18 13.82 -41.51 33.71
N VAL A 19 13.56 -41.93 32.47
CA VAL A 19 14.47 -41.66 31.36
C VAL A 19 14.28 -40.18 30.98
N PRO A 20 15.35 -39.37 30.89
CA PRO A 20 15.23 -38.03 30.36
C PRO A 20 14.66 -38.10 28.94
N PHE A 21 13.65 -37.28 28.68
CA PHE A 21 12.93 -37.17 27.41
C PHE A 21 13.93 -36.70 26.34
N GLN A 22 14.56 -37.63 25.63
CA GLN A 22 15.29 -37.30 24.41
C GLN A 22 14.26 -37.04 23.30
N ALA A 23 14.34 -35.87 22.68
CA ALA A 23 13.56 -35.54 21.49
C ALA A 23 13.84 -36.60 20.41
N LEU A 24 12.89 -37.50 20.18
CA LEU A 24 12.88 -38.33 19.00
C LEU A 24 12.58 -37.41 17.82
N ALA A 25 13.50 -37.34 16.87
CA ALA A 25 13.29 -36.58 15.66
C ALA A 25 12.60 -37.48 14.63
N PHE A 26 11.54 -36.93 14.04
CA PHE A 26 10.67 -37.55 13.06
C PHE A 26 11.41 -37.70 11.74
N SER A 27 11.25 -38.81 11.03
CA SER A 27 11.84 -38.95 9.70
C SER A 27 10.78 -38.74 8.63
N THR A 28 10.99 -37.78 7.74
CA THR A 28 10.21 -37.66 6.51
C THR A 28 11.09 -38.05 5.31
N ASP A 29 10.50 -38.77 4.37
CA ASP A 29 11.13 -39.11 3.10
C ASP A 29 11.14 -37.87 2.19
N ALA A 30 12.30 -37.23 2.05
CA ALA A 30 12.47 -36.13 1.09
C ALA A 30 13.09 -36.66 -0.20
N GLN A 31 12.42 -36.41 -1.33
CA GLN A 31 13.02 -36.65 -2.64
C GLN A 31 14.07 -35.59 -2.94
N LYS A 32 15.29 -36.03 -3.23
CA LYS A 32 16.43 -35.21 -3.64
C LYS A 32 16.96 -35.69 -4.98
N ILE A 33 17.61 -34.81 -5.71
CA ILE A 33 18.43 -35.17 -6.87
C ILE A 33 19.86 -35.29 -6.38
N GLN A 34 20.43 -36.49 -6.45
CA GLN A 34 21.84 -36.72 -6.18
C GLN A 34 22.65 -36.62 -7.48
N ILE A 35 23.72 -35.85 -7.45
CA ILE A 35 24.68 -35.78 -8.55
C ILE A 35 25.54 -37.05 -8.54
N VAL A 36 25.51 -37.84 -9.60
CA VAL A 36 26.32 -39.06 -9.73
C VAL A 36 27.67 -38.79 -10.40
N LYS A 37 27.73 -37.73 -11.23
CA LYS A 37 28.92 -37.30 -11.94
C LYS A 37 28.96 -35.78 -12.05
N SER A 38 30.15 -35.18 -11.96
CA SER A 38 30.30 -33.74 -12.04
C SER A 38 29.58 -33.15 -13.24
N VAL A 39 28.77 -32.12 -13.01
CA VAL A 39 27.91 -31.51 -14.03
C VAL A 39 27.81 -30.00 -13.84
N ASN A 40 27.51 -29.27 -14.92
CA ASN A 40 27.35 -27.83 -14.87
C ASN A 40 26.00 -27.46 -14.24
N PHE A 41 26.04 -26.57 -13.24
CA PHE A 41 24.87 -25.86 -12.76
C PHE A 41 24.78 -24.51 -13.45
N ARG A 42 23.65 -24.20 -14.07
CA ARG A 42 23.52 -23.06 -15.00
C ARG A 42 22.36 -22.16 -14.65
N GLU A 43 22.44 -20.91 -15.09
CA GLU A 43 21.36 -19.92 -14.90
C GLU A 43 20.19 -20.15 -15.85
N GLN A 44 20.46 -20.73 -17.03
CA GLN A 44 19.48 -21.03 -18.07
C GLN A 44 19.62 -22.49 -18.52
N PRO A 45 18.55 -23.13 -19.03
CA PRO A 45 18.56 -24.51 -19.51
C PRO A 45 19.22 -24.63 -20.89
N SER A 46 20.49 -24.22 -20.98
CA SER A 46 21.27 -24.22 -22.21
C SER A 46 22.73 -24.56 -21.95
N THR A 47 23.34 -25.34 -22.84
CA THR A 47 24.77 -25.68 -22.79
C THR A 47 25.68 -24.49 -23.12
N SER A 48 25.15 -23.48 -23.83
CA SER A 48 25.83 -22.21 -24.10
C SER A 48 25.55 -21.13 -23.04
N GLY A 49 24.61 -21.37 -22.11
CA GLY A 49 24.24 -20.41 -21.06
C GLY A 49 25.28 -20.28 -19.94
N THR A 50 25.21 -19.21 -19.17
CA THR A 50 26.11 -18.94 -18.02
C THR A 50 26.11 -20.08 -17.02
N ARG A 51 27.31 -20.59 -16.70
CA ARG A 51 27.53 -21.58 -15.64
C ARG A 51 27.69 -20.87 -14.30
N ILE A 52 26.82 -21.19 -13.37
CA ILE A 52 26.90 -20.74 -11.97
C ILE A 52 28.13 -21.38 -11.33
N ARG A 53 28.18 -22.72 -11.33
CA ARG A 53 29.31 -23.52 -10.83
C ARG A 53 29.24 -24.96 -11.33
N TYR A 54 30.21 -25.77 -10.93
CA TYR A 54 30.10 -27.22 -11.03
C TYR A 54 29.40 -27.78 -9.80
N LEU A 55 28.56 -28.78 -10.01
CA LEU A 55 28.06 -29.67 -8.96
C LEU A 55 28.94 -30.90 -8.92
N LYS A 56 29.35 -31.32 -7.74
CA LYS A 56 30.23 -32.47 -7.51
C LYS A 56 29.42 -33.75 -7.29
N PRO A 57 29.97 -34.94 -7.61
CA PRO A 57 29.36 -36.21 -7.26
C PRO A 57 29.05 -36.27 -5.75
N GLY A 58 27.86 -36.76 -5.41
CA GLY A 58 27.34 -36.82 -4.05
C GLY A 58 26.54 -35.59 -3.61
N GLU A 59 26.60 -34.47 -4.33
CA GLU A 59 25.78 -33.30 -3.98
C GLU A 59 24.28 -33.62 -4.13
N LEU A 60 23.49 -33.18 -3.15
CA LEU A 60 22.04 -33.33 -3.12
C LEU A 60 21.38 -31.99 -3.43
N LEU A 61 20.40 -32.01 -4.32
CA LEU A 61 19.64 -30.84 -4.74
C LEU A 61 18.15 -31.07 -4.49
N ASP A 62 17.45 -29.97 -4.22
CA ASP A 62 16.00 -29.95 -4.17
C ASP A 62 15.41 -29.94 -5.59
N PRO A 63 14.60 -30.94 -5.97
CA PRO A 63 13.88 -30.92 -7.23
C PRO A 63 12.82 -29.81 -7.21
N ILE A 64 12.84 -28.91 -8.19
CA ILE A 64 11.78 -27.88 -8.35
C ILE A 64 10.82 -28.31 -9.47
N SER A 65 11.35 -28.57 -10.67
CA SER A 65 10.53 -28.96 -11.83
C SER A 65 11.37 -29.59 -12.93
N VAL A 66 10.73 -30.41 -13.77
CA VAL A 66 11.29 -30.83 -15.06
C VAL A 66 11.04 -29.68 -16.03
N HIS A 67 12.10 -29.06 -16.56
CA HIS A 67 11.95 -27.96 -17.50
C HIS A 67 11.65 -28.47 -18.91
N ASN A 68 12.41 -29.48 -19.35
CA ASN A 68 12.18 -30.25 -20.57
C ASN A 68 12.91 -31.60 -20.46
N GLU A 69 12.91 -32.38 -21.54
CA GLU A 69 13.58 -33.69 -21.60
C GLU A 69 15.06 -33.67 -21.23
N ASN A 70 15.74 -32.53 -21.37
CA ASN A 70 17.20 -32.39 -21.20
C ASN A 70 17.61 -31.65 -19.91
N TRP A 71 16.68 -30.96 -19.25
CA TRP A 71 16.98 -30.04 -18.14
C TRP A 71 16.02 -30.17 -16.96
N LEU A 72 16.59 -30.23 -15.76
CA LEU A 72 15.88 -30.11 -14.49
C LEU A 72 16.15 -28.74 -13.89
N LYS A 73 15.10 -28.10 -13.36
CA LYS A 73 15.22 -26.94 -12.49
C LYS A 73 15.34 -27.42 -11.05
N VAL A 74 16.39 -26.98 -10.37
CA VAL A 74 16.79 -27.49 -9.05
C VAL A 74 17.30 -26.37 -8.17
N ARG A 75 17.31 -26.61 -6.86
CA ARG A 75 17.88 -25.69 -5.87
C ARG A 75 18.97 -26.40 -5.08
N ASP A 76 20.10 -25.71 -4.87
CA ASP A 76 21.18 -26.25 -4.07
C ASP A 76 21.03 -25.92 -2.57
N ALA A 77 21.92 -26.48 -1.75
CA ALA A 77 21.91 -26.29 -0.30
C ALA A 77 22.08 -24.82 0.15
N SER A 78 22.56 -23.93 -0.70
CA SER A 78 22.67 -22.49 -0.42
C SER A 78 21.39 -21.71 -0.75
N GLY A 79 20.36 -22.39 -1.30
CA GLY A 79 19.14 -21.77 -1.79
C GLY A 79 19.23 -21.26 -3.23
N LYS A 80 20.39 -21.41 -3.90
CA LYS A 80 20.55 -20.95 -5.29
C LYS A 80 19.76 -21.87 -6.23
N THR A 81 18.88 -21.28 -7.02
CA THR A 81 18.11 -21.98 -8.06
C THR A 81 18.82 -21.89 -9.41
N GLY A 82 18.76 -22.97 -10.19
CA GLY A 82 19.34 -23.05 -11.52
C GLY A 82 18.94 -24.33 -12.25
N TYR A 83 19.65 -24.63 -13.34
CA TYR A 83 19.37 -25.75 -14.23
C TYR A 83 20.54 -26.73 -14.28
N VAL A 84 20.22 -28.02 -14.29
CA VAL A 84 21.16 -29.14 -14.43
C VAL A 84 20.62 -30.13 -15.47
N SER A 85 21.51 -30.91 -16.09
CA SER A 85 21.09 -31.95 -17.03
C SER A 85 20.18 -32.98 -16.35
N SER A 86 19.11 -33.38 -17.04
CA SER A 86 18.20 -34.47 -16.63
C SER A 86 18.77 -35.87 -16.87
N SER A 87 19.91 -35.97 -17.56
CA SER A 87 20.49 -37.26 -17.94
C SER A 87 20.91 -38.06 -16.69
N SER A 88 20.51 -39.33 -16.66
CA SER A 88 20.91 -40.29 -15.62
C SER A 88 22.41 -40.51 -15.51
N ALA A 89 23.20 -40.06 -16.50
CA ALA A 89 24.66 -40.04 -16.43
C ALA A 89 25.20 -39.00 -15.42
N TYR A 90 24.40 -38.00 -15.05
CA TYR A 90 24.79 -36.91 -14.14
C TYR A 90 23.93 -36.83 -12.88
N VAL A 91 22.67 -37.23 -12.95
CA VAL A 91 21.71 -37.09 -11.86
C VAL A 91 20.95 -38.38 -11.58
N GLN A 92 20.62 -38.64 -10.32
CA GLN A 92 19.68 -39.71 -9.93
C GLN A 92 18.73 -39.20 -8.86
N MET A 93 17.47 -39.64 -8.92
CA MET A 93 16.53 -39.39 -7.82
C MET A 93 16.92 -40.28 -6.64
N THR A 94 17.08 -39.69 -5.47
CA THR A 94 17.30 -40.39 -4.21
C THR A 94 16.31 -39.93 -3.18
N THR A 95 16.01 -40.79 -2.22
CA THR A 95 15.18 -40.42 -1.06
C THR A 95 16.10 -40.32 0.14
N VAL A 96 16.09 -39.18 0.80
CA VAL A 96 16.89 -38.93 2.00
C VAL A 96 15.93 -38.83 3.17
N GLN A 97 16.21 -39.62 4.22
CA GLN A 97 15.52 -39.52 5.49
C GLN A 97 15.90 -38.18 6.13
N VAL A 98 14.99 -37.21 6.10
CA VAL A 98 15.19 -35.94 6.79
C VAL A 98 14.65 -36.09 8.19
N LYS A 99 15.56 -36.06 9.17
CA LYS A 99 15.21 -36.03 10.59
C LYS A 99 14.71 -34.62 10.92
N THR A 100 13.39 -34.46 10.99
CA THR A 100 12.72 -33.22 11.39
C THR A 100 12.42 -33.28 12.88
N GLU A 101 12.88 -32.30 13.65
CA GLU A 101 12.58 -32.19 15.07
C GLU A 101 11.13 -31.71 15.29
N SER A 102 10.57 -31.99 16.47
CA SER A 102 9.26 -31.46 16.86
C SER A 102 9.27 -29.92 16.78
N ASN A 103 8.24 -29.31 16.19
CA ASN A 103 8.13 -27.86 16.03
C ASN A 103 6.89 -27.28 16.74
N ALA A 104 6.23 -28.07 17.60
CA ALA A 104 5.09 -27.63 18.39
C ALA A 104 4.92 -28.48 19.66
N SER A 105 4.26 -27.91 20.67
CA SER A 105 3.87 -28.60 21.90
C SER A 105 2.38 -28.39 22.20
N ILE A 106 1.75 -29.42 22.77
CA ILE A 106 0.35 -29.39 23.15
C ILE A 106 0.18 -28.72 24.52
N ARG A 107 -0.61 -27.64 24.57
CA ARG A 107 -0.89 -26.87 25.79
C ARG A 107 -2.07 -27.39 26.60
N LYS A 108 -2.98 -28.12 25.96
CA LYS A 108 -4.14 -28.72 26.61
C LYS A 108 -4.61 -29.91 25.79
N SER A 109 -5.16 -30.92 26.48
CA SER A 109 -5.69 -32.11 25.83
C SER A 109 -6.61 -31.78 24.65
N VAL A 110 -6.31 -32.34 23.48
CA VAL A 110 -6.97 -32.01 22.20
C VAL A 110 -7.17 -33.27 21.36
N SER A 111 -8.26 -33.29 20.58
CA SER A 111 -8.55 -34.40 19.67
C SER A 111 -7.61 -34.38 18.47
N PHE A 112 -6.94 -35.50 18.23
CA PHE A 112 -6.18 -35.77 17.02
C PHE A 112 -7.00 -36.66 16.10
N ARG A 113 -7.27 -36.18 14.89
CA ARG A 113 -8.34 -36.72 14.01
C ARG A 113 -7.80 -37.16 12.66
N THR A 114 -8.58 -37.99 11.97
CA THR A 114 -8.30 -38.49 10.63
C THR A 114 -8.47 -37.44 9.53
N GLY A 115 -9.19 -36.35 9.79
CA GLY A 115 -9.40 -35.24 8.85
C GLY A 115 -9.59 -33.88 9.52
N PRO A 116 -9.52 -32.76 8.77
CA PRO A 116 -9.57 -31.39 9.28
C PRO A 116 -11.01 -30.92 9.57
N SER A 117 -11.74 -31.70 10.37
CA SER A 117 -13.10 -31.38 10.80
C SER A 117 -13.43 -32.01 12.15
N THR A 118 -14.33 -31.40 12.91
CA THR A 118 -14.80 -31.94 14.20
C THR A 118 -15.69 -33.17 14.04
N GLY A 119 -16.22 -33.42 12.84
CA GLY A 119 -16.97 -34.63 12.48
C GLY A 119 -16.09 -35.85 12.17
N GLU A 120 -14.79 -35.66 11.96
CA GLU A 120 -13.86 -36.73 11.57
C GLU A 120 -13.51 -37.65 12.75
N SER A 121 -13.20 -38.91 12.43
CA SER A 121 -12.86 -39.91 13.43
C SER A 121 -11.64 -39.48 14.24
N ARG A 122 -11.71 -39.65 15.57
CA ARG A 122 -10.59 -39.34 16.46
C ARG A 122 -9.64 -40.53 16.52
N ILE A 123 -8.39 -40.31 16.13
CA ILE A 123 -7.29 -41.27 16.25
C ILE A 123 -7.02 -41.49 17.74
N ARG A 124 -6.73 -40.40 18.47
CA ARG A 124 -6.55 -40.38 19.92
C ARG A 124 -6.66 -38.95 20.47
N TYR A 125 -6.46 -38.79 21.77
CA TYR A 125 -6.17 -37.49 22.36
C TYR A 125 -4.66 -37.28 22.40
N LEU A 126 -4.22 -36.07 22.06
CA LEU A 126 -2.89 -35.59 22.41
C LEU A 126 -2.98 -34.95 23.79
N ARG A 127 -2.05 -35.28 24.69
CA ARG A 127 -2.01 -34.78 26.06
C ARG A 127 -1.19 -33.49 26.14
N GLU A 128 -1.48 -32.70 27.17
CA GLU A 128 -0.67 -31.56 27.54
C GLU A 128 0.80 -31.96 27.72
N GLY A 129 1.71 -31.18 27.15
CA GLY A 129 3.15 -31.42 27.10
C GLY A 129 3.61 -32.31 25.95
N GLU A 130 2.73 -32.96 25.18
CA GLU A 130 3.16 -33.75 24.02
C GLU A 130 3.77 -32.84 22.94
N SER A 131 4.95 -33.23 22.43
CA SER A 131 5.58 -32.58 21.28
C SER A 131 5.11 -33.22 19.98
N VAL A 132 4.85 -32.39 18.98
CA VAL A 132 4.38 -32.83 17.65
C VAL A 132 5.13 -32.08 16.54
N LEU A 133 5.14 -32.67 15.36
CA LEU A 133 5.62 -32.01 14.15
C LEU A 133 4.43 -31.53 13.33
N ILE A 134 4.23 -30.23 13.25
CA ILE A 134 3.34 -29.61 12.28
C ILE A 134 3.97 -29.72 10.89
N LEU A 135 3.28 -30.43 10.01
CA LEU A 135 3.64 -30.63 8.61
C LEU A 135 3.07 -29.51 7.74
N GLU A 136 1.86 -29.03 8.05
CA GLU A 136 1.12 -28.08 7.23
C GLU A 136 0.05 -27.34 8.05
N LYS A 137 -0.18 -26.06 7.74
CA LYS A 137 -1.39 -25.33 8.17
C LYS A 137 -2.46 -25.47 7.09
N VAL A 138 -3.39 -26.40 7.29
CA VAL A 138 -4.43 -26.76 6.32
C VAL A 138 -5.41 -25.61 6.10
N ASN A 139 -5.80 -24.92 7.18
CA ASN A 139 -6.65 -23.72 7.14
C ASN A 139 -6.56 -22.95 8.48
N ALA A 140 -7.45 -21.98 8.70
CA ALA A 140 -7.49 -21.18 9.92
C ALA A 140 -7.67 -22.01 11.21
N TYR A 141 -8.24 -23.21 11.12
CA TYR A 141 -8.67 -24.03 12.26
C TYR A 141 -7.87 -25.33 12.46
N TRP A 142 -7.15 -25.80 11.44
CA TRP A 142 -6.50 -27.12 11.47
C TRP A 142 -5.03 -27.09 11.04
N TYR A 143 -4.19 -27.74 11.84
CA TYR A 143 -2.86 -28.18 11.45
C TYR A 143 -2.90 -29.66 11.06
N LYS A 144 -2.16 -30.02 10.02
CA LYS A 144 -1.77 -31.40 9.76
C LYS A 144 -0.46 -31.65 10.51
N ILE A 145 -0.44 -32.69 11.33
CA ILE A 145 0.69 -33.00 12.21
C ILE A 145 1.09 -34.46 12.11
N GLN A 146 2.30 -34.75 12.56
CA GLN A 146 2.80 -36.10 12.86
C GLN A 146 3.04 -36.20 14.37
N ASP A 147 2.51 -37.26 14.99
CA ASP A 147 2.72 -37.56 16.42
C ASP A 147 3.99 -38.41 16.63
N THR A 148 4.44 -38.55 17.89
CA THR A 148 5.63 -39.32 18.28
C THR A 148 5.61 -40.81 17.92
N ASN A 149 4.47 -41.34 17.46
CA ASN A 149 4.30 -42.71 16.99
C ASN A 149 4.13 -42.77 15.46
N ASP A 150 4.54 -41.72 14.74
CA ASP A 150 4.47 -41.57 13.29
C ASP A 150 3.05 -41.59 12.70
N HIS A 151 2.01 -41.36 13.51
CA HIS A 151 0.67 -41.16 12.98
C HIS A 151 0.53 -39.76 12.41
N ILE A 152 -0.05 -39.68 11.21
CA ILE A 152 -0.42 -38.43 10.56
C ILE A 152 -1.91 -38.18 10.76
N GLY A 153 -2.25 -36.95 11.13
CA GLY A 153 -3.64 -36.53 11.29
C GLY A 153 -3.75 -35.03 11.52
N TYR A 154 -4.87 -34.62 12.11
CA TYR A 154 -5.25 -33.22 12.19
C TYR A 154 -5.57 -32.80 13.62
N VAL A 155 -5.09 -31.62 14.00
CA VAL A 155 -5.29 -31.01 15.32
C VAL A 155 -5.69 -29.54 15.16
N SER A 156 -6.38 -28.97 16.16
CA SER A 156 -6.79 -27.57 16.13
C SER A 156 -5.59 -26.62 16.14
N THR A 157 -5.69 -25.53 15.38
CA THR A 157 -4.74 -24.39 15.40
C THR A 157 -4.88 -23.48 16.61
N HIS A 158 -5.92 -23.67 17.42
CA HIS A 158 -6.23 -22.73 18.49
C HIS A 158 -5.14 -22.76 19.56
N SER A 159 -4.62 -21.58 19.92
CA SER A 159 -3.53 -21.39 20.88
C SER A 159 -3.78 -21.91 22.30
N GLN A 160 -5.02 -22.30 22.62
CA GLN A 160 -5.35 -22.97 23.87
C GLN A 160 -4.92 -24.45 23.88
N TYR A 161 -4.77 -25.06 22.70
CA TYR A 161 -4.45 -26.47 22.53
C TYR A 161 -3.02 -26.71 22.05
N ILE A 162 -2.47 -25.83 21.22
CA ILE A 162 -1.16 -26.04 20.59
C ILE A 162 -0.35 -24.74 20.60
N GLU A 163 0.95 -24.87 20.82
CA GLU A 163 1.96 -23.84 20.73
C GLU A 163 2.98 -24.23 19.68
N THR A 164 3.30 -23.30 18.78
CA THR A 164 4.23 -23.55 17.68
C THR A 164 5.59 -22.95 17.99
N HIS A 165 6.65 -23.70 17.72
CA HIS A 165 8.06 -23.38 17.95
C HIS A 165 8.85 -23.20 16.66
N PHE A 166 8.18 -22.85 15.56
CA PHE A 166 8.90 -22.46 14.36
C PHE A 166 9.75 -21.22 14.66
N GLU A 167 11.05 -21.26 14.35
CA GLU A 167 11.74 -20.02 13.99
C GLU A 167 10.91 -19.40 12.88
N SER A 168 10.38 -18.19 13.12
CA SER A 168 9.54 -17.46 12.18
C SER A 168 10.36 -17.10 10.93
N THR A 169 10.54 -18.07 10.05
CA THR A 169 10.75 -17.85 8.63
C THR A 169 9.37 -17.68 8.02
N GLN A 170 8.68 -16.60 8.42
CA GLN A 170 7.69 -16.02 7.52
C GLN A 170 8.48 -15.70 6.25
N GLU A 171 8.24 -16.48 5.20
CA GLU A 171 8.47 -16.03 3.85
C GLU A 171 7.88 -14.61 3.78
N PRO A 172 8.66 -13.58 3.40
CA PRO A 172 8.19 -12.21 3.49
C PRO A 172 6.86 -12.12 2.73
N GLU A 173 5.79 -11.84 3.45
CA GLU A 173 4.49 -11.53 2.85
C GLU A 173 4.75 -10.39 1.88
N GLU A 174 4.62 -10.63 0.57
CA GLU A 174 4.95 -9.63 -0.45
C GLU A 174 4.18 -8.34 -0.14
N GLU A 175 4.91 -7.25 0.14
CA GLU A 175 4.30 -5.95 0.38
C GLU A 175 3.69 -5.44 -0.93
N LEU A 176 2.37 -5.31 -0.98
CA LEU A 176 1.60 -4.99 -2.19
C LEU A 176 1.49 -3.47 -2.45
N PHE A 177 2.51 -2.70 -2.08
CA PHE A 177 2.51 -1.27 -2.39
C PHE A 177 2.62 -1.04 -3.90
N GLN A 178 1.82 -0.12 -4.43
CA GLN A 178 1.91 0.29 -5.84
C GLN A 178 3.24 1.00 -6.17
N SER A 179 3.90 1.56 -5.16
CA SER A 179 5.21 2.20 -5.23
C SER A 179 5.88 2.18 -3.85
N ALA A 180 7.13 2.64 -3.73
CA ALA A 180 7.80 2.66 -2.43
C ALA A 180 6.98 3.47 -1.39
N PRO A 181 6.76 2.93 -0.18
CA PRO A 181 6.00 3.65 0.85
C PRO A 181 6.70 4.98 1.20
N ASN A 182 5.89 6.01 1.42
CA ASN A 182 6.34 7.38 1.67
C ASN A 182 5.86 7.93 3.03
N ALA A 183 5.35 7.06 3.90
CA ALA A 183 4.91 7.42 5.23
C ALA A 183 5.15 6.31 6.26
N THR A 184 5.34 6.72 7.51
CA THR A 184 5.43 5.84 8.69
C THR A 184 4.47 6.34 9.76
N ILE A 185 3.70 5.42 10.34
CA ILE A 185 2.84 5.74 11.49
C ILE A 185 3.67 5.90 12.75
N VAL A 186 3.57 7.07 13.39
CA VAL A 186 4.30 7.41 14.61
C VAL A 186 3.52 7.07 15.89
N SER A 187 2.19 6.97 15.80
CA SER A 187 1.29 6.56 16.88
C SER A 187 0.02 5.95 16.30
N SER A 188 -0.60 5.00 17.00
CA SER A 188 -1.75 4.25 16.51
C SER A 188 -2.85 5.18 15.98
N VAL A 189 -3.31 4.92 14.75
CA VAL A 189 -4.27 5.77 14.04
C VAL A 189 -5.40 4.94 13.45
N SER A 190 -6.57 5.54 13.34
CA SER A 190 -7.72 4.91 12.71
C SER A 190 -7.60 4.97 11.20
N PHE A 191 -7.66 3.81 10.56
CA PHE A 191 -7.75 3.67 9.11
C PHE A 191 -9.20 3.47 8.71
N ARG A 192 -9.71 4.34 7.83
CA ARG A 192 -11.15 4.45 7.56
C ARG A 192 -11.49 4.33 6.09
N THR A 193 -12.74 4.02 5.81
CA THR A 193 -13.27 3.81 4.46
C THR A 193 -13.47 5.11 3.66
N THR A 194 -13.75 6.23 4.32
CA THR A 194 -13.90 7.57 3.71
C THR A 194 -13.21 8.64 4.57
N PRO A 195 -12.91 9.86 4.04
CA PRO A 195 -12.19 10.91 4.78
C PRO A 195 -13.10 11.63 5.80
N SER A 196 -13.62 10.86 6.76
CA SER A 196 -14.50 11.36 7.84
C SER A 196 -14.23 10.63 9.15
N ALA A 197 -14.34 11.35 10.27
CA ALA A 197 -14.15 10.79 11.61
C ALA A 197 -15.26 9.80 12.00
N ASP A 198 -16.41 9.88 11.34
CA ASP A 198 -17.57 9.01 11.55
C ASP A 198 -17.59 7.81 10.60
N ALA A 199 -16.72 7.80 9.59
CA ALA A 199 -16.64 6.73 8.61
C ALA A 199 -16.26 5.38 9.26
N PRO A 200 -16.80 4.25 8.78
CA PRO A 200 -16.41 2.94 9.26
C PRO A 200 -14.89 2.76 9.29
N ARG A 201 -14.37 2.29 10.43
CA ARG A 201 -12.94 2.01 10.63
C ARG A 201 -12.64 0.62 10.07
N ILE A 202 -11.72 0.56 9.12
CA ILE A 202 -11.17 -0.67 8.56
C ILE A 202 -10.40 -1.41 9.66
N ARG A 203 -9.41 -0.73 10.26
CA ARG A 203 -8.65 -1.21 11.42
C ARG A 203 -7.88 -0.06 12.06
N TYR A 204 -7.14 -0.36 13.13
CA TYR A 204 -6.05 0.50 13.58
C TYR A 204 -4.77 0.16 12.79
N ILE A 205 -4.07 1.20 12.35
CA ILE A 205 -2.70 1.08 11.86
C ILE A 205 -1.79 1.42 13.03
N GLN A 206 -0.88 0.50 13.34
CA GLN A 206 -0.01 0.53 14.51
C GLN A 206 1.23 1.39 14.25
N LYS A 207 1.85 1.85 15.34
CA LYS A 207 3.14 2.55 15.30
C LYS A 207 4.18 1.68 14.58
N GLY A 208 4.88 2.27 13.63
CA GLY A 208 5.92 1.63 12.83
C GLY A 208 5.43 1.07 11.49
N GLU A 209 4.11 0.91 11.29
CA GLU A 209 3.60 0.49 9.98
C GLU A 209 3.89 1.57 8.92
N MET A 210 4.34 1.11 7.76
CA MET A 210 4.58 1.95 6.58
C MET A 210 3.33 2.03 5.72
N LEU A 211 3.12 3.18 5.10
CA LEU A 211 2.02 3.43 4.19
C LEU A 211 2.52 4.13 2.94
N LEU A 212 1.79 3.93 1.84
CA LEU A 212 1.91 4.75 0.64
C LEU A 212 0.77 5.78 0.65
N VAL A 213 1.11 7.04 0.86
CA VAL A 213 0.18 8.17 0.64
C VAL A 213 0.02 8.37 -0.86
N LEU A 214 -1.23 8.21 -1.31
CA LEU A 214 -1.64 8.36 -2.70
C LEU A 214 -2.13 9.79 -2.98
N ASP A 215 -2.86 10.37 -2.04
CA ASP A 215 -3.44 11.71 -2.18
C ASP A 215 -3.75 12.36 -0.82
N LYS A 216 -3.99 13.67 -0.82
CA LYS A 216 -4.48 14.46 0.31
C LYS A 216 -5.79 15.16 -0.08
N PRO A 217 -6.95 14.48 0.02
CA PRO A 217 -8.24 15.05 -0.41
C PRO A 217 -8.66 16.32 0.36
N ASN A 218 -8.13 16.54 1.56
CA ASN A 218 -8.33 17.75 2.35
C ASN A 218 -7.26 17.87 3.44
N ASP A 219 -7.30 18.95 4.23
CA ASP A 219 -6.31 19.23 5.27
C ASP A 219 -6.29 18.26 6.45
N HIS A 220 -7.27 17.36 6.55
CA HIS A 220 -7.43 16.45 7.69
C HIS A 220 -7.17 14.98 7.35
N TRP A 221 -7.19 14.61 6.06
CA TRP A 221 -7.13 13.22 5.63
C TRP A 221 -6.12 13.00 4.50
N TYR A 222 -5.31 11.95 4.66
CA TYR A 222 -4.56 11.33 3.57
C TYR A 222 -5.35 10.12 3.06
N ASN A 223 -5.39 9.96 1.73
CA ASN A 223 -5.71 8.70 1.08
C ASN A 223 -4.42 7.85 1.02
N VAL A 224 -4.46 6.66 1.59
CA VAL A 224 -3.29 5.80 1.79
C VAL A 224 -3.57 4.36 1.41
N GLN A 225 -2.52 3.67 0.96
CA GLN A 225 -2.48 2.23 0.77
C GLN A 225 -1.62 1.59 1.86
N ASP A 226 -2.10 0.49 2.46
CA ASP A 226 -1.31 -0.32 3.39
C ASP A 226 -0.53 -1.44 2.68
N LYS A 227 0.33 -2.16 3.43
CA LYS A 227 1.16 -3.24 2.89
C LYS A 227 0.37 -4.40 2.25
N ASN A 228 -0.91 -4.53 2.57
CA ASN A 228 -1.80 -5.55 2.03
C ASN A 228 -2.56 -5.06 0.79
N GLY A 229 -2.22 -3.86 0.29
CA GLY A 229 -2.88 -3.23 -0.84
C GLY A 229 -4.22 -2.57 -0.51
N THR A 230 -4.63 -2.52 0.76
CA THR A 230 -5.91 -1.93 1.17
C THR A 230 -5.82 -0.41 1.09
N ILE A 231 -6.79 0.22 0.43
CA ILE A 231 -6.89 1.68 0.31
C ILE A 231 -7.91 2.23 1.31
N GLY A 232 -7.58 3.35 1.94
CA GLY A 232 -8.47 4.06 2.84
C GLY A 232 -7.87 5.39 3.31
N TYR A 233 -8.33 5.88 4.45
CA TYR A 233 -8.02 7.22 4.92
C TYR A 233 -7.47 7.25 6.35
N VAL A 234 -6.43 8.05 6.57
CA VAL A 234 -5.82 8.33 7.87
C VAL A 234 -5.68 9.82 8.10
N SER A 235 -5.57 10.23 9.37
CA SER A 235 -5.39 11.65 9.71
C SER A 235 -4.07 12.21 9.18
N THR A 236 -4.08 13.46 8.71
CA THR A 236 -2.87 14.23 8.33
C THR A 236 -2.04 14.71 9.52
N SER A 237 -2.55 14.58 10.75
CA SER A 237 -1.89 15.09 11.94
C SER A 237 -0.53 14.42 12.16
N SER A 238 0.51 15.24 12.32
CA SER A 238 1.88 14.80 12.63
C SER A 238 2.01 14.01 13.93
N LYS A 239 0.97 14.02 14.78
CA LYS A 239 0.84 13.14 15.95
C LYS A 239 0.74 11.66 15.58
N TYR A 240 0.20 11.35 14.40
CA TYR A 240 -0.15 10.00 13.98
C TYR A 240 0.72 9.51 12.81
N ILE A 241 1.09 10.39 11.88
CA ILE A 241 1.80 10.03 10.65
C ILE A 241 2.97 10.98 10.40
N SER A 242 4.10 10.42 9.96
CA SER A 242 5.21 11.16 9.36
C SER A 242 5.30 10.75 7.89
N THR A 243 5.39 11.71 6.97
CA THR A 243 5.40 11.42 5.53
C THR A 243 6.28 12.39 4.76
N THR A 244 6.86 11.90 3.66
CA THR A 244 7.55 12.71 2.64
C THR A 244 6.64 13.08 1.47
N TYR A 245 5.34 12.75 1.54
CA TYR A 245 4.37 13.08 0.52
C TYR A 245 4.23 14.60 0.36
N VAL A 246 4.29 15.04 -0.90
CA VAL A 246 4.07 16.42 -1.31
C VAL A 246 3.02 16.36 -2.42
N GLU A 247 1.95 17.16 -2.33
CA GLU A 247 0.92 17.20 -3.36
C GLU A 247 1.56 17.45 -4.75
N PRO A 248 1.15 16.75 -5.82
CA PRO A 248 1.81 16.82 -7.13
C PRO A 248 2.01 18.24 -7.65
N TYR A 249 1.03 19.12 -7.44
CA TYR A 249 1.09 20.51 -7.89
C TYR A 249 2.19 21.34 -7.21
N LYS A 250 2.56 21.03 -5.96
CA LYS A 250 3.66 21.70 -5.26
C LYS A 250 5.04 21.26 -5.75
N GLN A 251 5.11 20.19 -6.52
CA GLN A 251 6.34 19.71 -7.16
C GLN A 251 6.57 20.36 -8.53
N LEU A 252 5.55 21.02 -9.09
CA LEU A 252 5.64 21.72 -10.37
C LEU A 252 6.29 23.10 -10.20
N PRO A 253 7.08 23.57 -11.18
CA PRO A 253 7.44 24.97 -11.25
C PRO A 253 6.17 25.85 -11.27
N GLN A 254 6.18 26.95 -10.52
CA GLN A 254 5.03 27.85 -10.34
C GLN A 254 4.36 28.25 -11.67
N THR A 255 5.18 28.54 -12.68
CA THR A 255 4.71 28.93 -14.02
C THR A 255 3.98 27.80 -14.76
N ILE A 256 4.39 26.55 -14.56
CA ILE A 256 3.75 25.38 -15.17
C ILE A 256 2.42 25.08 -14.48
N ALA A 257 2.38 25.17 -13.14
CA ALA A 257 1.13 25.03 -12.39
C ALA A 257 0.11 26.11 -12.83
N ALA A 258 0.55 27.38 -12.88
CA ALA A 258 -0.26 28.50 -13.34
C ALA A 258 -0.82 28.28 -14.74
N GLN A 259 0.04 27.87 -15.69
CA GLN A 259 -0.38 27.65 -17.07
C GLN A 259 -1.45 26.56 -17.16
N LYS A 260 -1.28 25.44 -16.44
CA LYS A 260 -2.27 24.36 -16.39
C LYS A 260 -3.64 24.82 -15.87
N VAL A 261 -3.64 25.64 -14.81
CA VAL A 261 -4.88 26.23 -14.26
C VAL A 261 -5.53 27.17 -15.27
N ILE A 262 -4.75 28.02 -15.93
CA ILE A 262 -5.25 28.94 -16.95
C ILE A 262 -5.84 28.18 -18.14
N ASP A 263 -5.14 27.15 -18.64
CA ASP A 263 -5.61 26.34 -19.76
C ASP A 263 -6.89 25.59 -19.41
N ALA A 264 -6.97 25.03 -18.20
CA ALA A 264 -8.20 24.42 -17.68
C ALA A 264 -9.35 25.43 -17.61
N GLY A 265 -9.11 26.63 -17.05
CA GLY A 265 -10.12 27.68 -16.97
C GLY A 265 -10.60 28.14 -18.35
N LYS A 266 -9.72 28.22 -19.35
CA LYS A 266 -10.08 28.60 -20.72
C LYS A 266 -11.00 27.58 -21.41
N ASN A 267 -10.98 26.31 -21.02
CA ASN A 267 -11.92 25.32 -21.54
C ASN A 267 -13.38 25.62 -21.17
N TYR A 268 -13.59 26.45 -20.15
CA TYR A 268 -14.91 26.86 -19.69
C TYR A 268 -15.42 28.17 -20.31
N LEU A 269 -14.69 28.79 -21.24
CA LEU A 269 -15.14 30.02 -21.90
C LEU A 269 -16.57 29.88 -22.44
N GLY A 270 -17.44 30.83 -22.07
CA GLY A 270 -18.85 30.88 -22.42
C GLY A 270 -19.79 30.08 -21.50
N VAL A 271 -19.28 29.30 -20.54
CA VAL A 271 -20.15 28.61 -19.57
C VAL A 271 -20.95 29.64 -18.77
N PRO A 272 -22.30 29.54 -18.73
CA PRO A 272 -23.15 30.54 -18.11
C PRO A 272 -22.86 30.80 -16.63
N TYR A 273 -23.12 32.04 -16.21
CA TYR A 273 -23.08 32.40 -14.79
C TYR A 273 -24.33 31.92 -14.06
N GLU A 274 -24.16 31.32 -12.89
CA GLU A 274 -25.24 31.05 -11.94
C GLU A 274 -24.77 31.41 -10.53
N PHE A 275 -25.49 32.30 -9.85
CA PHE A 275 -25.18 32.65 -8.47
C PHE A 275 -25.36 31.43 -7.56
N SER A 276 -24.32 31.10 -6.77
CA SER A 276 -24.33 29.93 -5.89
C SER A 276 -24.52 28.60 -6.66
N SER A 277 -23.88 28.48 -7.83
CA SER A 277 -23.84 27.28 -8.67
C SER A 277 -23.54 25.99 -7.90
N ASN A 278 -23.93 24.84 -8.45
CA ASN A 278 -23.60 23.56 -7.84
C ASN A 278 -22.13 23.19 -8.11
N ARG A 279 -21.31 23.09 -7.05
CA ARG A 279 -19.85 22.79 -7.12
C ARG A 279 -19.50 21.40 -7.70
N SER A 280 -20.51 20.57 -7.97
CA SER A 280 -20.36 19.26 -8.61
C SER A 280 -20.87 19.23 -10.06
N ASP A 281 -21.29 20.39 -10.58
CA ASP A 281 -21.80 20.59 -11.94
C ASP A 281 -20.94 21.66 -12.62
N THR A 282 -20.64 21.45 -13.90
CA THR A 282 -19.84 22.38 -14.71
C THR A 282 -20.63 23.03 -15.83
N SER A 283 -21.96 22.84 -15.86
CA SER A 283 -22.85 23.49 -16.82
C SER A 283 -23.10 24.97 -16.53
N THR A 284 -22.87 25.41 -15.30
CA THR A 284 -22.94 26.80 -14.85
C THR A 284 -21.88 27.06 -13.77
N PHE A 285 -21.51 28.32 -13.55
CA PHE A 285 -20.58 28.69 -12.48
C PHE A 285 -20.91 30.04 -11.82
N ASP A 286 -20.69 30.15 -10.51
CA ASP A 286 -20.35 31.43 -9.90
C ASP A 286 -18.83 31.70 -9.99
N CYS A 287 -18.40 32.91 -9.60
CA CYS A 287 -17.00 33.30 -9.70
C CYS A 287 -16.03 32.39 -8.95
N SER A 288 -16.37 32.00 -7.71
CA SER A 288 -15.53 31.18 -6.84
C SER A 288 -15.53 29.71 -7.25
N ASP A 289 -16.66 29.22 -7.75
CA ASP A 289 -16.80 27.85 -8.25
C ASP A 289 -16.01 27.66 -9.54
N PHE A 290 -16.12 28.60 -10.49
CA PHE A 290 -15.30 28.62 -11.71
C PHE A 290 -13.80 28.56 -11.39
N VAL A 291 -13.33 29.43 -10.49
CA VAL A 291 -11.93 29.45 -10.06
C VAL A 291 -11.56 28.10 -9.45
N ARG A 292 -12.35 27.60 -8.51
CA ARG A 292 -12.09 26.33 -7.84
C ARG A 292 -12.03 25.16 -8.83
N GLN A 293 -12.93 25.09 -9.79
CA GLN A 293 -12.95 24.04 -10.81
C GLN A 293 -11.72 24.11 -11.72
N SER A 294 -11.30 25.30 -12.12
CA SER A 294 -10.07 25.51 -12.91
C SER A 294 -8.81 24.97 -12.22
N TYR A 295 -8.74 25.09 -10.88
CA TYR A 295 -7.64 24.54 -10.09
C TYR A 295 -7.70 23.03 -9.91
N ILE A 296 -8.91 22.47 -9.76
CA ILE A 296 -9.12 21.03 -9.71
C ILE A 296 -8.67 20.38 -11.02
N ASP A 297 -9.13 20.89 -12.15
CA ASP A 297 -8.82 20.30 -13.45
C ASP A 297 -7.39 20.57 -13.90
N GLY A 298 -6.85 21.75 -13.56
CA GLY A 298 -5.49 22.11 -13.94
C GLY A 298 -4.44 21.34 -13.15
N VAL A 299 -4.58 21.28 -11.82
CA VAL A 299 -3.51 20.83 -10.92
C VAL A 299 -4.00 19.94 -9.75
N GLY A 300 -5.28 19.61 -9.68
CA GLY A 300 -5.86 18.79 -8.60
C GLY A 300 -5.96 19.53 -7.26
N GLN A 301 -5.74 20.85 -7.23
CA GLN A 301 -5.81 21.64 -6.00
C GLN A 301 -7.26 22.00 -5.70
N ILE A 302 -7.76 21.61 -4.53
CA ILE A 302 -9.10 21.97 -4.08
C ILE A 302 -9.03 23.26 -3.26
N LEU A 303 -9.46 24.37 -3.88
CA LEU A 303 -9.61 25.65 -3.17
C LEU A 303 -10.88 25.68 -2.28
N PRO A 304 -10.92 26.56 -1.27
CA PRO A 304 -12.14 26.82 -0.50
C PRO A 304 -13.34 27.23 -1.38
N GLY A 305 -14.55 27.00 -0.88
CA GLY A 305 -15.77 27.04 -1.68
C GLY A 305 -16.33 28.41 -2.04
N ASP A 306 -15.86 29.49 -1.42
CA ASP A 306 -16.35 30.86 -1.66
C ASP A 306 -15.20 31.87 -1.82
N SER A 307 -15.45 33.00 -2.46
CA SER A 307 -14.41 33.99 -2.77
C SER A 307 -13.68 34.54 -1.54
N ARG A 308 -14.35 34.63 -0.37
CA ARG A 308 -13.73 35.17 0.85
C ARG A 308 -12.81 34.14 1.47
N SER A 309 -13.24 32.88 1.54
CA SER A 309 -12.38 31.81 2.05
C SER A 309 -11.20 31.54 1.12
N GLN A 310 -11.37 31.69 -0.20
CA GLN A 310 -10.25 31.69 -1.16
C GLN A 310 -9.28 32.87 -0.92
N GLY A 311 -9.79 34.06 -0.63
CA GLY A 311 -8.96 35.22 -0.27
C GLY A 311 -8.17 35.02 1.02
N SER A 312 -8.79 34.43 2.03
CA SER A 312 -8.11 34.05 3.28
C SER A 312 -7.04 32.99 3.04
N TYR A 313 -7.31 32.01 2.17
CA TYR A 313 -6.34 30.99 1.78
C TYR A 313 -5.11 31.61 1.11
N VAL A 314 -5.29 32.46 0.10
CA VAL A 314 -4.18 33.15 -0.58
C VAL A 314 -3.32 33.96 0.40
N LYS A 315 -3.94 34.67 1.35
CA LYS A 315 -3.22 35.38 2.42
C LYS A 315 -2.42 34.46 3.34
N SER A 316 -2.88 33.23 3.56
CA SER A 316 -2.19 32.25 4.40
C SER A 316 -0.99 31.59 3.68
N VAL A 317 -1.03 31.52 2.35
CA VAL A 317 0.03 30.91 1.54
C VAL A 317 1.24 31.83 1.43
N GLY A 318 1.03 33.13 1.20
CA GLY A 318 2.17 34.03 0.99
C GLY A 318 1.81 35.51 0.84
N LYS A 319 2.76 36.24 0.24
CA LYS A 319 2.64 37.69 0.06
C LYS A 319 1.54 38.00 -0.95
N THR A 320 0.71 38.99 -0.61
CA THR A 320 -0.30 39.56 -1.51
C THR A 320 0.14 40.93 -2.00
N SER A 321 -0.42 41.37 -3.13
CA SER A 321 -0.21 42.71 -3.68
C SER A 321 -1.56 43.41 -3.89
N SER A 322 -1.65 44.67 -3.49
CA SER A 322 -2.75 45.58 -3.83
C SER A 322 -2.54 46.33 -5.16
N ASP A 323 -1.42 46.07 -5.84
CA ASP A 323 -1.11 46.54 -7.19
C ASP A 323 -1.00 45.34 -8.14
N TRP A 324 -1.91 45.29 -9.12
CA TRP A 324 -2.05 44.15 -10.03
C TRP A 324 -0.87 44.03 -10.99
N HIS A 325 -0.10 45.10 -11.22
CA HIS A 325 1.11 45.07 -12.05
C HIS A 325 2.22 44.18 -11.46
N ASN A 326 2.17 43.92 -10.15
CA ASN A 326 3.13 43.06 -9.45
C ASN A 326 2.73 41.58 -9.44
N LEU A 327 1.55 41.24 -9.99
CA LEU A 327 1.04 39.88 -10.01
C LEU A 327 1.57 39.12 -11.21
N LYS A 328 1.49 37.79 -11.11
CA LYS A 328 1.91 36.85 -12.15
C LYS A 328 0.71 36.07 -12.68
N PRO A 329 0.76 35.60 -13.94
CA PRO A 329 -0.24 34.68 -14.45
C PRO A 329 -0.48 33.53 -13.46
N GLY A 330 -1.74 33.22 -13.20
CA GLY A 330 -2.20 32.23 -12.22
C GLY A 330 -2.47 32.78 -10.83
N ASP A 331 -2.07 34.02 -10.50
CA ASP A 331 -2.49 34.65 -9.24
C ASP A 331 -4.01 34.88 -9.22
N LEU A 332 -4.63 34.74 -8.06
CA LEU A 332 -6.04 35.10 -7.88
C LEU A 332 -6.18 36.59 -7.62
N LEU A 333 -7.22 37.18 -8.20
CA LEU A 333 -7.60 38.59 -8.05
C LEU A 333 -8.88 38.68 -7.23
N PHE A 334 -8.90 39.50 -6.19
CA PHE A 334 -10.06 39.68 -5.31
C PHE A 334 -10.62 41.11 -5.40
N PHE A 335 -11.94 41.23 -5.46
CA PHE A 335 -12.60 42.52 -5.72
C PHE A 335 -13.73 42.82 -4.73
N MET A 336 -13.90 44.11 -4.45
CA MET A 336 -15.04 44.65 -3.71
C MET A 336 -16.28 44.80 -4.59
N SER A 337 -17.40 45.20 -3.97
CA SER A 337 -18.66 45.44 -4.66
C SER A 337 -18.54 46.57 -5.67
N TYR A 338 -19.33 46.49 -6.74
CA TYR A 338 -19.44 47.54 -7.75
C TYR A 338 -20.11 48.80 -7.15
N LYS A 339 -19.52 49.97 -7.43
CA LYS A 339 -20.02 51.29 -6.97
C LYS A 339 -20.25 52.28 -8.10
N GLY A 340 -20.06 51.86 -9.35
CA GLY A 340 -20.13 52.71 -10.54
C GLY A 340 -18.99 52.44 -11.51
N SER A 341 -19.07 53.02 -12.71
CA SER A 341 -18.12 52.74 -13.79
C SER A 341 -16.90 53.65 -13.80
N ASN A 342 -16.91 54.74 -13.05
CA ASN A 342 -15.87 55.77 -13.12
C ASN A 342 -14.92 55.69 -11.93
N ALA A 343 -13.65 56.05 -12.13
CA ALA A 343 -12.65 56.10 -11.06
C ALA A 343 -13.10 56.96 -9.85
N SER A 344 -13.80 58.07 -10.12
CA SER A 344 -14.34 58.97 -9.08
C SER A 344 -15.36 58.30 -8.15
N ASN A 345 -15.99 57.19 -8.55
CA ASN A 345 -16.87 56.43 -7.67
C ASN A 345 -16.11 55.72 -6.54
N TYR A 346 -14.78 55.65 -6.60
CA TYR A 346 -13.94 54.88 -5.68
C TYR A 346 -12.89 55.72 -4.93
N THR A 347 -12.74 57.01 -5.23
CA THR A 347 -11.65 57.85 -4.67
C THR A 347 -11.73 58.05 -3.16
N SER A 348 -12.92 57.99 -2.57
CA SER A 348 -13.13 58.15 -1.12
C SER A 348 -13.25 56.82 -0.37
N ILE A 349 -13.00 55.69 -1.04
CA ILE A 349 -13.19 54.35 -0.45
C ILE A 349 -11.88 53.86 0.16
N ASP A 350 -11.92 53.50 1.44
CA ASP A 350 -10.85 52.75 2.07
C ASP A 350 -10.98 51.25 1.74
N LYS A 351 -10.25 50.82 0.71
CA LYS A 351 -10.21 49.43 0.23
C LYS A 351 -9.79 48.43 1.32
N SER A 352 -9.09 48.84 2.37
CA SER A 352 -8.68 47.92 3.45
C SER A 352 -9.86 47.42 4.30
N THR A 353 -10.97 48.15 4.29
CA THR A 353 -12.18 47.85 5.07
C THR A 353 -13.25 47.10 4.25
N GLU A 354 -13.05 46.99 2.94
CA GLU A 354 -14.03 46.45 2.01
C GLU A 354 -14.06 44.92 2.00
N LYS A 355 -15.25 44.37 1.74
CA LYS A 355 -15.45 42.92 1.69
C LYS A 355 -15.19 42.39 0.28
N ILE A 356 -14.58 41.20 0.21
CA ILE A 356 -14.48 40.43 -1.04
C ILE A 356 -15.89 40.01 -1.47
N THR A 357 -16.20 40.27 -2.73
CA THR A 357 -17.46 39.90 -3.40
C THR A 357 -17.28 39.22 -4.76
N HIS A 358 -16.05 39.17 -5.27
CA HIS A 358 -15.74 38.55 -6.55
C HIS A 358 -14.29 38.07 -6.59
N VAL A 359 -14.01 37.04 -7.37
CA VAL A 359 -12.68 36.46 -7.60
C VAL A 359 -12.49 36.09 -9.08
N GLY A 360 -11.26 36.17 -9.58
CA GLY A 360 -10.89 35.66 -10.90
C GLY A 360 -9.40 35.32 -11.00
N ILE A 361 -9.01 34.75 -12.13
CA ILE A 361 -7.64 34.28 -12.38
C ILE A 361 -6.91 35.33 -13.23
N TYR A 362 -5.77 35.81 -12.76
CA TYR A 362 -4.93 36.74 -13.52
C TYR A 362 -4.24 35.99 -14.66
N LEU A 363 -4.31 36.53 -15.88
CA LEU A 363 -3.67 35.94 -17.05
C LEU A 363 -2.33 36.60 -17.41
N GLY A 364 -1.93 37.64 -16.68
CA GLY A 364 -0.88 38.57 -17.12
C GLY A 364 -1.45 39.70 -17.97
N ASP A 365 -0.62 40.70 -18.26
CA ASP A 365 -0.95 41.83 -19.15
C ASP A 365 -2.28 42.54 -18.84
N GLY A 366 -2.63 42.64 -17.55
CA GLY A 366 -3.88 43.27 -17.13
C GLY A 366 -5.14 42.49 -17.50
N GLN A 367 -5.05 41.21 -17.85
CA GLN A 367 -6.19 40.37 -18.21
C GLN A 367 -6.67 39.50 -17.05
N ILE A 368 -7.98 39.35 -16.92
CA ILE A 368 -8.65 38.51 -15.93
C ILE A 368 -9.56 37.50 -16.61
N LEU A 369 -9.48 36.24 -16.20
CA LEU A 369 -10.41 35.17 -16.56
C LEU A 369 -11.39 34.93 -15.41
N HIS A 370 -12.69 35.09 -15.68
CA HIS A 370 -13.75 35.01 -14.65
C HIS A 370 -15.17 34.87 -15.23
N THR A 371 -16.16 34.76 -14.35
CA THR A 371 -17.60 34.88 -14.64
C THR A 371 -18.29 35.63 -13.50
N TYR A 372 -19.18 36.59 -13.77
CA TYR A 372 -19.64 37.52 -12.72
C TYR A 372 -21.12 37.95 -12.76
N SER A 373 -21.84 37.69 -13.86
CA SER A 373 -23.30 37.90 -13.93
C SER A 373 -23.91 37.18 -15.14
N VAL A 374 -25.22 37.02 -15.16
CA VAL A 374 -25.94 36.48 -16.34
C VAL A 374 -25.68 37.36 -17.57
N ASP A 375 -25.77 38.69 -17.40
CA ASP A 375 -25.58 39.67 -18.48
C ASP A 375 -24.13 39.71 -19.01
N SER A 376 -23.14 39.18 -18.27
CA SER A 376 -21.76 39.13 -18.75
C SER A 376 -21.55 38.09 -19.84
N GLY A 377 -22.49 37.15 -20.05
CA GLY A 377 -22.38 36.10 -21.07
C GLY A 377 -21.54 34.90 -20.65
N GLY A 378 -21.40 34.65 -19.34
CA GLY A 378 -20.65 33.50 -18.80
C GLY A 378 -19.16 33.76 -18.57
N VAL A 379 -18.38 32.67 -18.54
CA VAL A 379 -16.92 32.71 -18.37
C VAL A 379 -16.27 33.42 -19.54
N ARG A 380 -15.44 34.41 -19.25
CA ARG A 380 -14.87 35.32 -20.24
C ARG A 380 -13.55 35.89 -19.76
N ILE A 381 -12.86 36.56 -20.69
CA ILE A 381 -11.65 37.32 -20.43
C ILE A 381 -11.98 38.81 -20.55
N ASP A 382 -11.64 39.59 -19.53
CA ASP A 382 -11.74 41.05 -19.52
C ASP A 382 -10.39 41.69 -19.20
N HIS A 383 -10.30 43.02 -19.34
CA HIS A 383 -9.13 43.82 -18.97
C HIS A 383 -9.37 44.60 -17.67
N LEU A 384 -8.31 44.77 -16.88
CA LEU A 384 -8.31 45.53 -15.64
C LEU A 384 -8.22 47.04 -15.93
N ALA A 385 -7.18 47.46 -16.65
CA ALA A 385 -6.78 48.85 -16.81
C ALA A 385 -7.92 49.76 -17.32
N GLY A 386 -8.19 50.85 -16.60
CA GLY A 386 -9.21 51.83 -16.95
C GLY A 386 -10.65 51.34 -16.84
N THR A 387 -10.88 50.15 -16.26
CA THR A 387 -12.21 49.56 -16.12
C THR A 387 -12.65 49.50 -14.65
N PRO A 388 -13.94 49.20 -14.38
CA PRO A 388 -14.40 48.97 -13.02
C PRO A 388 -13.64 47.86 -12.28
N TRP A 389 -13.01 46.92 -12.99
CA TRP A 389 -12.22 45.86 -12.36
C TRP A 389 -10.97 46.40 -11.67
N GLU A 390 -10.24 47.31 -12.31
CA GLU A 390 -9.10 47.99 -11.66
C GLU A 390 -9.55 48.79 -10.43
N TYR A 391 -10.66 49.52 -10.55
CA TYR A 391 -11.14 50.35 -9.44
C TYR A 391 -11.60 49.52 -8.24
N ARG A 392 -12.16 48.33 -8.49
CA ARG A 392 -12.64 47.40 -7.45
C ARG A 392 -11.57 46.45 -6.91
N PHE A 393 -10.38 46.41 -7.52
CA PHE A 393 -9.32 45.50 -7.13
C PHE A 393 -8.86 45.78 -5.69
N LEU A 394 -8.88 44.76 -4.84
CA LEU A 394 -8.47 44.84 -3.44
C LEU A 394 -7.04 44.35 -3.27
N PHE A 395 -6.80 43.10 -3.67
CA PHE A 395 -5.49 42.46 -3.66
C PHE A 395 -5.51 41.20 -4.52
N GLY A 396 -4.33 40.67 -4.83
CA GLY A 396 -4.15 39.36 -5.41
C GLY A 396 -2.91 38.64 -4.89
N GLY A 397 -2.77 37.37 -5.25
CA GLY A 397 -1.62 36.56 -4.88
C GLY A 397 -1.73 35.10 -5.28
N SER A 398 -0.63 34.37 -5.04
CA SER A 398 -0.45 32.96 -5.40
C SER A 398 -1.20 32.01 -4.47
N THR A 399 -1.51 30.83 -4.99
CA THR A 399 -2.12 29.69 -4.27
C THR A 399 -1.12 28.57 -3.98
N TYR A 400 0.14 28.73 -4.39
CA TYR A 400 1.25 27.79 -4.19
C TYR A 400 2.58 28.52 -4.02
#